data_AF-A0AA36BED2-F1
#
_entry.id   AF-A0AA36BED2-F1
#
_cell.length_a   1.000
_cell.length_b   1.000
_cell.length_c   1.000
_cell.angle_alpha   90.00
_cell.angle_beta   90.00
_cell.angle_gamma   90.00
#
_symmetry.space_group_name_H-M   'P 1'
#
loop_
_entity.id
_entity.type
_entity.pdbx_description
1 polymer ?
#
loop_
_entity_poly.entity_id
_entity_poly.type
_entity_poly.pdbx_seq_one_letter_code
_entity_poly.pdbx_strand_id
1 'polypeptide(L)'
;MQRVSWRLINSITGCKGKSKDERIKKWYTHFYNLLGKDPKVDSETENEELAKILDSLQIEDEGFTKQKIERASSNLKEGKQTGPDNIPPEILKRCDLDDIILDKLQNDKVKPEQ
;
A
#
# COMPACT_ATOMS: atom_id res chain seq x y z
N MET A 1 6.89 25.27 -3.31
CA MET A 1 6.07 24.04 -3.22
C MET A 1 4.66 24.27 -2.67
N GLN A 2 4.49 24.86 -1.47
CA GLN A 2 3.17 24.90 -0.80
C GLN A 2 2.02 25.64 -1.52
N ARG A 3 2.31 26.64 -2.38
CA ARG A 3 1.27 27.37 -3.12
C ARG A 3 0.58 26.53 -4.20
N VAL A 4 1.29 25.57 -4.78
CA VAL A 4 0.78 24.74 -5.90
C VAL A 4 -0.19 23.69 -5.35
N SER A 5 0.20 23.03 -4.27
CA SER A 5 -0.65 22.07 -3.54
C SER A 5 -1.93 22.72 -3.02
N TRP A 6 -1.85 23.94 -2.48
CA TRP A 6 -3.04 24.65 -1.98
C TRP A 6 -4.03 25.04 -3.09
N ARG A 7 -3.53 25.38 -4.30
CA ARG A 7 -4.40 25.67 -5.46
C ARG A 7 -5.13 24.42 -5.94
N LEU A 8 -4.42 23.30 -6.03
CA LEU A 8 -5.01 22.01 -6.42
C LEU A 8 -6.09 21.58 -5.41
N ILE A 9 -5.78 21.63 -4.11
CA ILE A 9 -6.74 21.29 -3.04
C ILE A 9 -7.99 22.17 -3.15
N ASN A 10 -7.85 23.48 -3.37
CA ASN A 10 -9.01 24.37 -3.53
C ASN A 10 -9.79 24.13 -4.81
N SER A 11 -9.13 23.66 -5.88
CA SER A 11 -9.79 23.28 -7.13
C SER A 11 -10.68 22.06 -6.95
N ILE A 12 -10.26 21.11 -6.10
CA ILE A 12 -10.96 19.85 -5.86
C ILE A 12 -12.05 20.03 -4.79
N THR A 13 -11.73 20.71 -3.69
CA THR A 13 -12.61 20.80 -2.51
C THR A 13 -13.48 22.06 -2.47
N GLY A 14 -13.20 23.06 -3.32
CA GLY A 14 -13.92 24.35 -3.32
C GLY A 14 -13.72 25.20 -2.06
N CYS A 15 -12.80 24.81 -1.15
CA CYS A 15 -12.58 25.45 0.15
C CYS A 15 -11.84 26.79 0.07
N LYS A 16 -12.41 27.77 -0.65
CA LYS A 16 -11.89 29.14 -0.76
C LYS A 16 -12.30 29.99 0.45
N GLY A 17 -11.38 30.79 1.00
CA GLY A 17 -11.65 31.74 2.08
C GLY A 17 -10.69 32.93 2.03
N LYS A 18 -11.15 34.11 2.50
CA LYS A 18 -10.40 35.37 2.43
C LYS A 18 -9.38 35.51 3.57
N SER A 19 -9.62 34.87 4.71
CA SER A 19 -8.70 34.84 5.86
C SER A 19 -8.14 33.43 6.14
N LYS A 20 -7.13 33.33 7.00
CA LYS A 20 -6.59 32.03 7.45
C LYS A 20 -7.65 31.24 8.24
N ASP A 21 -8.33 31.88 9.17
CA ASP A 21 -9.32 31.22 10.04
C ASP A 21 -10.54 30.74 9.25
N GLU A 22 -10.99 31.53 8.26
CA GLU A 22 -12.10 31.13 7.40
C GLU A 22 -11.75 29.89 6.56
N ARG A 23 -10.51 29.80 6.07
CA ARG A 23 -10.03 28.63 5.33
C ARG A 23 -9.97 27.39 6.20
N ILE A 24 -9.45 27.51 7.43
CA ILE A 24 -9.39 26.39 8.38
C ILE A 24 -10.80 25.91 8.72
N LYS A 25 -11.73 26.82 9.02
CA LYS A 25 -13.13 26.46 9.31
C LYS A 25 -13.80 25.76 8.14
N LYS A 26 -13.68 26.30 6.92
CA LYS A 26 -14.27 25.68 5.72
C LYS A 26 -13.69 24.31 5.43
N TRP A 27 -12.37 24.17 5.54
CA TRP A 27 -11.70 22.89 5.36
C TRP A 27 -12.19 21.86 6.40
N TYR A 28 -12.19 22.25 7.68
CA TYR A 28 -12.68 21.39 8.76
C TYR A 28 -14.12 20.98 8.53
N THR A 29 -15.02 21.92 8.24
CA THR A 29 -16.44 21.62 7.98
C THR A 29 -16.62 20.70 6.77
N HIS A 30 -15.87 20.91 5.68
CA HIS A 30 -15.95 20.06 4.49
C HIS A 30 -15.56 18.61 4.81
N PHE A 31 -14.39 18.40 5.43
CA PHE A 31 -13.90 17.06 5.74
C PHE A 31 -14.64 16.40 6.91
N TYR A 32 -15.10 17.17 7.89
CA TYR A 32 -15.93 16.66 8.97
C TYR A 32 -17.27 16.15 8.43
N ASN A 33 -17.89 16.86 7.49
CA ASN A 33 -19.12 16.39 6.85
C ASN A 33 -18.91 15.19 5.94
N LEU A 34 -17.71 15.02 5.39
CA LEU A 34 -17.37 13.92 4.48
C LEU A 34 -16.95 12.64 5.22
N LEU A 35 -16.15 12.77 6.28
CA LEU A 35 -15.47 11.64 6.95
C LEU A 35 -15.76 11.56 8.45
N GLY A 36 -16.23 12.64 9.07
CA GLY A 36 -16.40 12.75 10.52
C GLY A 36 -17.83 12.53 11.01
N LYS A 37 -18.77 12.25 10.09
CA LYS A 37 -20.13 11.83 10.41
C LYS A 37 -20.21 10.33 10.28
N ASP A 38 -20.84 9.68 11.25
CA ASP A 38 -21.17 8.27 11.11
C ASP A 38 -22.03 8.10 9.86
N PRO A 39 -21.70 7.11 9.00
CA PRO A 39 -22.48 6.86 7.80
C PRO A 39 -23.91 6.55 8.20
N LYS A 40 -24.85 7.27 7.59
CA LYS A 40 -26.28 6.98 7.78
C LYS A 40 -26.59 5.72 6.97
N VAL A 41 -26.57 4.58 7.63
CA VAL A 41 -27.07 3.33 7.07
C VAL A 41 -28.58 3.37 7.20
N ASP A 42 -29.30 3.29 6.09
CA ASP A 42 -30.75 3.18 6.12
C ASP A 42 -31.09 1.76 6.62
N SER A 43 -32.17 1.57 7.37
CA SER A 43 -32.53 0.27 7.96
C SER A 43 -32.72 -0.85 6.93
N GLU A 44 -32.86 -0.50 5.65
CA GLU A 44 -32.94 -1.42 4.51
C GLU A 44 -31.56 -1.95 4.07
N THR A 45 -30.49 -1.15 4.24
CA THR A 45 -29.10 -1.49 3.89
C THR A 45 -28.29 -2.03 5.07
N GLU A 46 -28.85 -1.99 6.29
CA GLU A 46 -28.18 -2.41 7.52
C GLU A 46 -27.86 -3.91 7.56
N ASN A 47 -28.56 -4.72 6.75
CA ASN A 47 -28.35 -6.16 6.59
C ASN A 47 -27.89 -6.55 5.18
N GLU A 48 -27.58 -5.59 4.31
CA GLU A 48 -27.02 -5.89 2.99
C GLU A 48 -25.52 -6.16 3.14
N GLU A 49 -25.10 -7.40 2.85
CA GLU A 49 -23.68 -7.70 2.72
C GLU A 49 -23.09 -6.81 1.62
N LEU A 50 -22.09 -6.00 1.97
CA LEU A 50 -21.37 -5.20 0.99
C LEU A 50 -20.83 -6.14 -0.08
N ALA A 51 -21.37 -6.01 -1.30
CA ALA A 51 -20.93 -6.80 -2.43
C ALA A 51 -19.40 -6.64 -2.57
N LYS A 52 -18.68 -7.75 -2.50
CA LYS A 52 -17.25 -7.74 -2.78
C LYS A 52 -17.06 -7.19 -4.19
N ILE A 53 -16.38 -6.06 -4.30
CA ILE A 53 -16.03 -5.47 -5.60
C ILE A 53 -15.16 -6.44 -6.41
N LEU A 54 -14.42 -7.33 -5.73
CA LEU A 54 -13.66 -8.42 -6.33
C LEU A 54 -13.81 -9.69 -5.47
N ASP A 55 -14.34 -10.77 -6.07
CA ASP A 55 -14.54 -12.06 -5.37
C ASP A 55 -13.22 -12.81 -5.12
N SER A 56 -12.27 -12.69 -6.03
CA SER A 56 -10.93 -13.26 -5.92
C SER A 56 -9.89 -12.24 -6.38
N LEU A 57 -8.94 -11.95 -5.51
CA LEU A 57 -7.71 -11.29 -5.91
C LEU A 57 -6.88 -12.32 -6.67
N GLN A 58 -6.37 -11.97 -7.85
CA GLN A 58 -5.41 -12.80 -8.59
C GLN A 58 -4.02 -12.77 -7.93
N ILE A 59 -3.98 -13.11 -6.65
CA ILE A 59 -2.75 -13.26 -5.89
C ILE A 59 -2.40 -14.75 -5.96
N GLU A 60 -1.29 -15.05 -6.61
CA GLU A 60 -0.73 -16.40 -6.61
C GLU A 60 -0.19 -16.71 -5.20
N ASP A 61 -0.94 -17.47 -4.42
CA ASP A 61 -0.50 -18.00 -3.11
C ASP A 61 0.29 -19.32 -3.23
N GLU A 62 0.69 -19.66 -4.47
CA GLU A 62 1.55 -20.80 -4.72
C GLU A 62 2.94 -20.59 -4.10
N GLY A 63 3.57 -21.68 -3.67
CA GLY A 63 4.90 -21.66 -3.06
C GLY A 63 5.94 -20.91 -3.90
N PHE A 64 6.98 -20.42 -3.22
CA PHE A 64 8.11 -19.78 -3.90
C PHE A 64 8.78 -20.79 -4.83
N THR A 65 8.96 -20.40 -6.09
CA THR A 65 9.67 -21.17 -7.11
C THR A 65 10.93 -20.43 -7.53
N LYS A 66 11.91 -21.16 -8.07
CA LYS A 66 13.15 -20.55 -8.59
C LYS A 66 12.89 -19.44 -9.61
N GLN A 67 11.92 -19.65 -10.52
CA GLN A 67 11.52 -18.63 -11.50
C GLN A 67 11.00 -17.33 -10.86
N LYS A 68 10.28 -17.41 -9.73
CA LYS A 68 9.83 -16.23 -8.99
C LYS A 68 11.02 -15.47 -8.39
N ILE A 69 12.03 -16.19 -7.89
CA ILE A 69 13.26 -15.60 -7.36
C ILE A 69 14.05 -14.91 -8.48
N GLU A 70 14.29 -15.59 -9.61
CA GLU A 70 14.97 -15.02 -10.77
C GLU A 70 14.27 -13.75 -11.30
N ARG A 71 12.92 -13.78 -11.36
CA ARG A 71 12.12 -12.61 -11.73
C ARG A 71 12.23 -11.48 -10.71
N ALA A 72 12.29 -11.79 -9.42
CA ALA A 72 12.47 -10.78 -8.38
C ALA A 72 13.87 -10.15 -8.45
N SER A 73 14.91 -10.98 -8.51
CA SER A 73 16.32 -10.57 -8.56
C SER A 73 16.61 -9.72 -9.80
N SER A 74 16.08 -10.08 -10.97
CA SER A 74 16.26 -9.29 -12.20
C SER A 74 15.67 -7.87 -12.11
N ASN A 75 14.55 -7.70 -11.40
CA ASN A 75 13.87 -6.42 -11.21
C ASN A 75 14.52 -5.51 -10.15
N LEU A 76 15.44 -6.02 -9.34
CA LEU A 76 16.18 -5.19 -8.40
C LEU A 76 16.97 -4.10 -9.13
N LYS A 77 17.18 -2.95 -8.50
CA LYS A 77 18.05 -1.89 -9.06
C LYS A 77 19.38 -1.90 -8.30
N GLU A 78 20.48 -1.89 -9.04
CA GLU A 78 21.81 -1.73 -8.47
C GLU A 78 21.97 -0.32 -7.86
N GLY A 79 22.86 -0.17 -6.89
CA GLY A 79 23.13 1.06 -6.15
C GLY A 79 22.04 1.46 -5.16
N LYS A 80 21.16 0.52 -4.77
CA LYS A 80 20.16 0.74 -3.73
C LYS A 80 20.68 0.32 -2.36
N GLN A 81 20.10 0.92 -1.33
CA GLN A 81 20.39 0.55 0.05
C GLN A 81 19.96 -0.91 0.29
N THR A 82 20.75 -1.61 1.09
CA THR A 82 20.48 -2.97 1.52
C THR A 82 19.21 -3.06 2.36
N GLY A 83 18.55 -4.22 2.30
CA GLY A 83 17.44 -4.53 3.19
C GLY A 83 17.91 -4.83 4.62
N PRO A 84 17.00 -5.27 5.51
CA PRO A 84 17.34 -5.72 6.85
C PRO A 84 18.32 -6.90 6.89
N ASP A 85 18.39 -7.67 5.79
CA ASP A 85 19.34 -8.75 5.55
C ASP A 85 20.78 -8.24 5.32
N ASN A 86 20.93 -6.94 5.08
CA ASN A 86 22.19 -6.27 4.75
C ASN A 86 22.87 -6.84 3.49
N ILE A 87 22.10 -7.45 2.58
CA ILE A 87 22.63 -8.02 1.33
C ILE A 87 22.46 -6.99 0.19
N PRO A 88 23.56 -6.59 -0.49
CA PRO A 88 23.48 -5.71 -1.66
C PRO A 88 22.71 -6.34 -2.83
N PRO A 89 21.91 -5.56 -3.56
CA PRO A 89 21.22 -6.01 -4.78
C PRO A 89 22.17 -6.64 -5.82
N GLU A 90 23.42 -6.19 -5.87
CA GLU A 90 24.44 -6.68 -6.79
C GLU A 90 24.80 -8.14 -6.51
N ILE A 91 24.83 -8.52 -5.23
CA ILE A 91 25.11 -9.91 -4.81
C ILE A 91 23.94 -10.80 -5.23
N LEU A 92 22.71 -10.37 -4.96
CA LEU A 92 21.50 -11.09 -5.36
C LEU A 92 21.36 -11.26 -6.87
N LYS A 93 21.96 -10.38 -7.67
CA LYS A 93 21.93 -10.46 -9.14
C LYS A 93 23.07 -11.26 -9.75
N ARG A 94 24.27 -11.20 -9.17
CA ARG A 94 25.51 -11.71 -9.79
C ARG A 94 25.95 -13.03 -9.20
N CYS A 95 25.47 -13.38 -8.01
CA CYS A 95 25.77 -14.65 -7.37
C CYS A 95 24.61 -15.63 -7.58
N ASP A 96 24.95 -16.90 -7.80
CA ASP A 96 23.98 -17.99 -7.88
C ASP A 96 23.56 -18.41 -6.46
N LEU A 97 22.66 -17.63 -5.88
CA LEU A 97 22.13 -17.83 -4.51
C LEU A 97 20.69 -18.34 -4.51
N ASP A 98 20.08 -18.54 -5.69
CA ASP A 98 18.65 -18.80 -5.82
C ASP A 98 18.24 -20.08 -5.09
N ASP A 99 19.06 -21.14 -5.16
CA ASP A 99 18.78 -22.42 -4.50
C ASP A 99 18.89 -22.30 -2.97
N ILE A 100 19.81 -21.47 -2.46
CA ILE A 100 19.96 -21.20 -1.03
C ILE A 100 18.77 -20.40 -0.51
N ILE A 101 18.35 -19.37 -1.26
CA ILE A 101 17.19 -18.56 -0.92
C ILE A 101 15.92 -19.42 -0.93
N LEU A 102 15.77 -20.27 -1.94
CA LEU A 102 14.63 -21.17 -2.08
C LEU A 102 14.54 -22.15 -0.90
N ASP A 103 15.66 -22.77 -0.52
CA ASP A 103 15.73 -23.65 0.66
C ASP A 103 15.29 -22.93 1.94
N LYS A 104 15.79 -21.71 2.18
CA LYS A 104 15.40 -20.92 3.36
C LYS A 104 13.91 -20.58 3.37
N LEU A 105 13.37 -20.13 2.23
CA LEU A 105 11.95 -19.78 2.11
C LEU A 105 11.01 -20.98 2.27
N GLN A 106 11.47 -22.19 1.91
CA GLN A 106 10.71 -23.42 2.11
C GLN A 106 10.78 -23.92 3.56
N ASN A 107 11.96 -23.81 4.20
CA ASN A 107 12.18 -24.26 5.57
C ASN A 107 11.56 -23.34 6.62
N ASP A 108 11.46 -22.03 6.37
CA ASP A 108 10.83 -21.08 7.29
C ASP A 108 9.29 -21.26 7.39
N LYS A 109 8.67 -22.04 6.49
CA LYS A 109 7.25 -22.42 6.61
C LYS A 109 6.97 -23.45 7.73
N VAL A 110 8.00 -23.94 8.44
CA VAL A 110 7.90 -25.03 9.45
C VAL A 110 7.90 -24.51 10.91
N LYS A 111 7.49 -23.27 11.18
CA LYS A 111 7.18 -22.83 12.55
C LYS A 111 5.68 -22.65 12.74
N PRO A 112 4.93 -23.71 13.11
CA PRO A 112 3.69 -23.49 13.84
C PRO A 112 4.07 -22.87 15.19
N GLU A 113 3.49 -21.71 15.47
CA GLU A 113 3.54 -21.05 16.77
C GLU A 113 3.11 -22.05 17.86
N GLN A 114 3.95 -22.20 18.90
CA GLN A 114 3.58 -22.84 20.17
C GLN A 114 2.89 -21.84 21.08
#